data_AF-G3XUK1-F1
#
_entry.id   AF-G3XUK1-F1
#
_cell.length_a   1.000
_cell.length_b   1.000
_cell.length_c   1.000
_cell.angle_alpha   90.00
_cell.angle_beta   90.00
_cell.angle_gamma   90.00
#
_symmetry.space_group_name_H-M   'P 1'
#
loop_
_entity.id
_entity.type
_entity.pdbx_description
1 polymer ?
#
loop_
_entity_poly.entity_id
_entity_poly.type
_entity_poly.pdbx_seq_one_letter_code
_entity_poly.pdbx_strand_id
1 'polypeptide(L)' 'ACDECRRRKLRCDGQKPQCGRCLDTGVACELTQRSARGPKKGHLRDLKNRLVYLEALLE' A
#
# COMPACT_ATOMS: atom_id res chain seq x y z
N ALA A 1 9.17 -1.88 9.36
CA ALA A 1 9.93 -0.68 8.94
C ALA A 1 8.99 0.53 8.88
N CYS A 2 9.36 1.64 9.53
CA CYS A 2 8.64 2.91 9.44
C CYS A 2 8.64 3.46 8.00
N ASP A 3 7.82 4.47 7.76
CA ASP A 3 7.66 5.07 6.44
C ASP A 3 8.93 5.74 5.94
N GLU A 4 9.69 6.38 6.83
CA GLU A 4 10.93 7.04 6.45
C GLU A 4 12.02 6.05 6.04
N CYS A 5 12.19 4.96 6.80
CA CYS A 5 13.12 3.90 6.41
C CYS A 5 12.70 3.22 5.11
N ARG A 6 11.39 3.04 4.86
CA ARG A 6 10.90 2.53 3.56
C ARG A 6 11.20 3.51 2.42
N ARG A 7 10.94 4.81 2.64
CA ARG A 7 11.17 5.88 1.66
C ARG A 7 12.65 5.97 1.28
N ARG A 8 13.54 5.91 2.26
CA ARG A 8 14.99 5.95 2.07
C ARG A 8 15.60 4.60 1.67
N LYS A 9 14.80 3.53 1.60
CA LYS A 9 15.26 2.15 1.35
C LYS A 9 16.35 1.70 2.34
N LEU A 10 16.25 2.14 3.59
CA LEU A 10 17.18 1.80 4.66
C LEU A 10 16.63 0.68 5.54
N ARG A 11 17.53 -0.04 6.21
CA ARG A 11 17.16 -1.01 7.24
C ARG A 11 16.55 -0.26 8.43
N CYS A 12 15.33 -0.63 8.79
CA CYS A 12 14.66 -0.14 9.99
C CYS A 12 14.88 -1.13 11.12
N ASP A 13 15.40 -0.66 12.24
CA ASP A 13 15.55 -1.37 13.51
C ASP A 13 14.22 -1.59 14.23
N GLY A 14 13.24 -0.70 13.99
CA GLY A 14 11.85 -0.94 14.42
C GLY A 14 11.59 -0.77 15.91
N GLN A 15 12.50 -0.12 16.63
CA GLN A 15 12.29 0.27 18.03
C GLN A 15 11.07 1.21 18.18
N LYS A 16 10.47 1.19 19.38
CA LYS A 16 9.33 2.05 19.77
C LYS A 16 9.79 2.98 20.90
N PRO A 17 9.44 4.27 20.91
CA PRO A 17 8.45 4.94 20.04
C PRO A 17 8.98 5.33 18.65
N GLN A 18 10.30 5.43 18.48
CA GLN A 18 10.93 5.79 17.21
C GLN A 18 12.07 4.82 16.88
N CYS A 19 12.30 4.61 15.58
CA CYS A 19 13.44 3.86 15.10
C CYS A 19 14.74 4.64 15.37
N GLY A 20 15.86 3.97 15.66
CA GLY A 20 17.14 4.64 15.95
C GLY A 20 17.57 5.59 14.83
N ARG A 21 17.38 5.18 13.57
CA ARG A 21 17.67 6.06 12.42
C ARG A 21 16.82 7.32 12.40
N CYS A 22 15.56 7.20 12.80
CA CYS A 22 14.60 8.28 12.84
C CYS A 22 14.94 9.26 13.96
N LEU A 23 15.36 8.71 15.11
CA LEU A 23 15.83 9.45 16.27
C LEU A 23 17.10 10.27 15.92
N ASP A 24 18.10 9.63 15.31
CA ASP A 24 19.36 10.28 14.93
C ASP A 24 19.17 11.41 13.92
N THR A 25 18.19 11.26 13.03
CA THR A 25 17.90 12.25 11.98
C THR A 25 16.85 13.28 12.41
N GLY A 26 16.28 13.16 13.60
CA GLY A 26 15.26 14.08 14.12
C GLY A 26 13.97 14.11 13.30
N VAL A 27 13.66 13.03 12.58
CA VAL A 27 12.48 12.94 11.70
C VAL A 27 11.35 12.14 12.35
N ALA A 28 10.11 12.46 11.96
CA ALA A 28 8.94 11.75 12.45
C ALA A 28 8.97 10.27 12.03
N CYS A 29 8.97 9.38 13.03
CA CYS A 29 8.92 7.93 12.82
C CYS A 29 7.47 7.45 12.73
N GLU A 30 6.87 7.57 11.55
CA GLU A 30 5.49 7.15 11.32
C GLU A 30 5.41 5.76 10.70
N LEU A 31 4.36 5.03 11.07
CA LEU A 31 4.05 3.72 10.53
C LEU A 31 2.61 3.75 9.99
N THR A 32 2.42 4.39 8.83
CA THR A 32 1.11 4.40 8.18
C THR A 32 0.70 2.98 7.79
N GLN A 33 -0.49 2.59 8.26
CA GLN A 33 -1.18 1.42 7.73
C GLN A 33 -1.63 1.77 6.31
N ARG A 34 -0.86 1.33 5.32
CA ARG A 34 -1.28 1.47 3.93
C ARG A 34 -2.60 0.73 3.77
N SER A 35 -3.61 1.43 3.26
CA SER A 35 -4.86 0.84 2.81
C SER A 35 -4.55 -0.40 1.97
N ALA A 36 -5.31 -1.47 2.20
CA ALA A 36 -5.13 -2.73 1.49
C ALA A 36 -4.91 -2.46 0.00
N ARG A 37 -3.90 -3.11 -0.59
CA ARG A 37 -3.65 -3.03 -2.04
C ARG A 37 -4.99 -3.23 -2.73
N GLY A 38 -5.33 -2.32 -3.65
CA GLY A 38 -6.60 -2.36 -4.37
C GLY A 38 -6.87 -3.73 -5.00
N PRO A 39 -8.12 -3.97 -5.46
CA PRO A 39 -8.54 -5.28 -5.97
C PRO A 39 -7.50 -5.87 -6.93
N LYS A 40 -7.26 -7.19 -6.84
CA LYS A 40 -6.23 -7.90 -7.61
C LYS A 40 -6.24 -7.44 -9.08
N LYS A 41 -5.06 -7.18 -9.64
CA LYS A 41 -4.89 -6.86 -11.07
C LYS A 41 -5.69 -7.87 -11.89
N GLY A 42 -6.61 -7.41 -12.72
CA GLY A 42 -7.52 -8.25 -13.52
C GLY A 42 -8.96 -8.25 -13.04
N HIS A 43 -9.24 -8.10 -11.73
CA HIS A 43 -10.60 -8.17 -11.21
C HIS A 43 -11.55 -7.14 -11.81
N LEU A 44 -11.06 -5.90 -12.02
CA LEU A 44 -11.82 -4.86 -12.69
C LEU A 44 -12.07 -5.18 -14.18
N ARG A 45 -11.15 -5.89 -14.83
CA ARG A 45 -11.31 -6.32 -16.23
C ARG A 45 -12.33 -7.45 -16.34
N ASP A 46 -12.29 -8.41 -15.43
CA ASP A 46 -13.28 -9.50 -15.37
C ASP A 46 -14.69 -8.96 -15.11
N LEU A 47 -14.82 -7.99 -14.20
CA LEU A 47 -16.08 -7.29 -13.94
C LEU A 47 -16.60 -6.58 -15.20
N LYS A 48 -15.72 -5.86 -15.92
CA LYS A 48 -16.09 -5.20 -17.19
C LYS A 48 -16.54 -6.21 -18.25
N ASN A 49 -15.83 -7.32 -18.42
CA ASN A 49 -16.20 -8.35 -19.39
C ASN A 49 -17.56 -8.99 -19.05
N ARG A 50 -17.82 -9.22 -17.76
CA ARG A 50 -19.13 -9.73 -17.31
C ARG A 50 -20.26 -8.73 -17.57
N LEU A 51 -20.02 -7.44 -17.37
CA LEU A 51 -21.01 -6.40 -17.70
C LEU A 51 -21.33 -6.40 -19.20
N VAL A 52 -20.31 -6.38 -20.07
CA VAL A 52 -20.51 -6.41 -21.53
C VAL A 52 -21.29 -7.65 -21.97
N TYR A 53 -20.97 -8.82 -21.41
CA TYR A 53 -21.71 -10.06 -21.72
C TYR A 53 -23.18 -9.98 -21.31
N LEU A 54 -23.47 -9.41 -20.13
CA LEU A 54 -24.83 -9.25 -19.64
C LEU A 54 -25.62 -8.20 -20.43
N GLU A 55 -24.98 -7.11 -20.82
CA GLU A 55 -25.59 -6.07 -21.66
C GLU A 55 -25.98 -6.64 -23.03
N ALA A 56 -25.12 -7.44 -23.65
CA ALA A 56 -25.40 -8.10 -24.93
C ALA A 56 -26.52 -9.16 -24.89
N LEU A 57 -26.89 -9.64 -23.70
CA LEU A 57 -28.01 -10.56 -23.49
C LEU A 57 -29.36 -9.83 -23.31
N LEU A 58 -29.29 -8.53 -23.02
CA LEU A 58 -30.46 -7.67 -22.77
C LEU A 58 -30.83 -6.80 -23.99
N GLU A 59 -29.96 -6.77 -25.01
CA GLU A 59 -30.28 -6.32 -26.38
C GLU A 59 -30.93 -7.44 -27.20
#